data_AF-A0AAD0FAI5-F1
#
_entry.id   AF-A0AAD0FAI5-F1
#
_cell.length_a   1.000
_cell.length_b   1.000
_cell.length_c   1.000
_cell.angle_alpha   90.00
_cell.angle_beta   90.00
_cell.angle_gamma   90.00
#
_symmetry.space_group_name_H-M   'P 1'
#
loop_
_entity.id
_entity.type
_entity.pdbx_description
1 polymer ?
#
loop_
_entity_poly.entity_id
_entity_poly.type
_entity_poly.pdbx_seq_one_letter_code
_entity_poly.pdbx_strand_id
1 'polypeptide(L)'
;MDKAQLLLNQAGSLVRETEAKLAASGELFNIFSITRIERAEVNTHSAMIAELLNPKGRHGQGECFLELFLATIGFDYQGSISDAKVNKEQFFAGYGRVDVVIHLRDHLILIENKIDAPDGNQQLKRYNDIGKASRKPWQLWYLTKKGTQAHANSHCGVSYRQLSYQEHILGWLEQCISISTATPALQHALIQYKHLVQKITGQTMTHTTRHALIELLIAGDNLRAAEAIAQALPHAKGTVLFGFFNAVRHGLSAQCTPVSAPPGFSGHDCSEENCRKWFYPKASRLKHVGQFFDIGVDGMLLRIEVASEALHYGVVRITGGKMASEGELSGQTLSLPSSLMWRNWNAFKWYSCLYQDNVASGMEGLSDAGPLVMEVLRVVELIRCGGVDRPGLQLESALS
;
A
#
# COMPACT_ATOMS: atom_id res chain seq x y z
N MET A 1 -34.99 -4.57 12.22
CA MET A 1 -34.12 -3.48 11.74
C MET A 1 -33.61 -2.62 12.90
N ASP A 2 -34.45 -2.31 13.88
CA ASP A 2 -34.13 -1.41 15.00
C ASP A 2 -32.87 -1.77 15.80
N LYS A 3 -32.65 -3.06 16.10
CA LYS A 3 -31.41 -3.50 16.79
C LYS A 3 -30.16 -3.31 15.94
N ALA A 4 -30.22 -3.56 14.63
CA ALA A 4 -29.10 -3.34 13.74
C ALA A 4 -28.78 -1.84 13.60
N GLN A 5 -29.82 -1.00 13.51
CA GLN A 5 -29.67 0.45 13.50
C GLN A 5 -29.05 0.97 14.81
N LEU A 6 -29.49 0.44 15.96
CA LEU A 6 -28.92 0.79 17.26
C LEU A 6 -27.42 0.42 17.33
N LEU A 7 -27.07 -0.80 16.92
CA LEU A 7 -25.68 -1.27 16.89
C LEU A 7 -24.81 -0.39 15.97
N LEU A 8 -25.32 -0.03 14.79
CA LEU A 8 -24.63 0.89 13.86
C LEU A 8 -24.45 2.29 14.45
N ASN A 9 -25.46 2.81 15.14
CA ASN A 9 -25.37 4.11 15.80
C ASN A 9 -24.33 4.10 16.93
N GLN A 10 -24.32 3.06 17.77
CA GLN A 10 -23.37 2.90 18.87
C GLN A 10 -21.94 2.72 18.35
N ALA A 11 -21.72 1.81 17.39
CA ALA A 11 -20.42 1.60 16.77
C ALA A 11 -19.94 2.88 16.06
N GLY A 12 -20.83 3.56 15.33
CA GLY A 12 -20.52 4.83 14.68
C GLY A 12 -20.17 5.95 15.67
N SER A 13 -20.81 5.99 16.86
CA SER A 13 -20.45 6.97 17.91
C SER A 13 -19.04 6.72 18.42
N LEU A 14 -18.69 5.47 18.71
CA LEU A 14 -17.35 5.10 19.18
C LEU A 14 -16.25 5.50 18.19
N VAL A 15 -16.49 5.29 16.89
CA VAL A 15 -15.56 5.70 15.83
C VAL A 15 -15.44 7.23 15.77
N ARG A 16 -16.56 7.95 15.69
CA ARG A 16 -16.56 9.42 15.63
C ARG A 16 -15.93 10.07 16.86
N GLU A 17 -16.19 9.55 18.06
CA GLU A 17 -15.57 10.03 19.30
C GLU A 17 -14.05 9.81 19.29
N THR A 18 -13.58 8.69 18.72
CA THR A 18 -12.15 8.43 18.57
C THR A 18 -11.53 9.43 17.59
N GLU A 19 -12.14 9.63 16.43
CA GLU A 19 -11.67 10.58 15.42
C GLU A 19 -11.66 12.02 15.95
N ALA A 20 -12.72 12.41 16.68
CA ALA A 20 -12.79 13.73 17.32
C ALA A 20 -11.67 13.92 18.36
N LYS A 21 -11.33 12.88 19.13
CA LYS A 21 -10.19 12.92 20.06
C LYS A 21 -8.86 13.08 19.33
N LEU A 22 -8.62 12.30 18.27
CA LEU A 22 -7.41 12.41 17.45
C LEU A 22 -7.29 13.79 16.78
N ALA A 23 -8.41 14.35 16.33
CA ALA A 23 -8.45 15.69 15.77
C ALA A 23 -8.12 16.75 16.83
N ALA A 24 -8.76 16.65 18.01
CA ALA A 24 -8.57 17.59 19.11
C ALA A 24 -7.14 17.53 19.71
N SER A 25 -6.50 16.36 19.73
CA SER A 25 -5.12 16.20 20.18
C SER A 25 -4.09 16.61 19.13
N GLY A 26 -4.50 16.88 17.88
CA GLY A 26 -3.61 17.17 16.77
C GLY A 26 -2.91 15.93 16.19
N GLU A 27 -3.28 14.73 16.62
CA GLU A 27 -2.70 13.46 16.15
C GLU A 27 -3.01 13.14 14.68
N LEU A 28 -4.01 13.82 14.10
CA LEU A 28 -4.26 13.80 12.65
C LEU A 28 -3.19 14.56 11.85
N PHE A 29 -2.39 15.42 12.48
CA PHE A 29 -1.27 16.09 11.84
C PHE A 29 -0.12 15.09 11.66
N ASN A 30 0.17 14.73 10.41
CA ASN A 30 1.23 13.76 10.09
C ASN A 30 2.14 14.31 8.99
N ILE A 31 3.41 14.56 9.33
CA ILE A 31 4.39 15.17 8.43
C ILE A 31 4.66 14.33 7.19
N PHE A 32 4.62 13.00 7.29
CA PHE A 32 4.88 12.09 6.17
C PHE A 32 3.76 12.17 5.14
N SER A 33 2.52 12.36 5.61
CA SER A 33 1.35 12.54 4.75
C SER A 33 1.39 13.89 4.06
N ILE A 34 1.66 14.96 4.80
CA ILE A 34 1.73 16.34 4.28
C ILE A 34 2.82 16.46 3.20
N THR A 35 3.99 15.87 3.46
CA THR A 35 5.13 15.90 2.53
C THR A 35 5.06 14.84 1.43
N ARG A 36 4.02 13.99 1.42
CA ARG A 36 3.78 12.93 0.42
C ARG A 36 4.93 11.91 0.31
N ILE A 37 5.64 11.66 1.41
CA ILE A 37 6.73 10.66 1.48
C ILE A 37 6.28 9.36 2.17
N GLU A 38 5.00 9.28 2.54
CA GLU A 38 4.38 8.16 3.25
C GLU A 38 4.53 6.78 2.58
N ARG A 39 4.89 6.71 1.29
CA ARG A 39 5.09 5.45 0.56
C ARG A 39 6.55 5.17 0.19
N ALA A 40 7.48 6.04 0.58
CA ALA A 40 8.88 5.93 0.19
C ALA A 40 9.59 4.80 0.96
N GLU A 41 9.74 3.64 0.32
CA GLU A 41 10.41 2.45 0.89
C GLU A 41 11.79 2.77 1.45
N VAL A 42 12.60 3.48 0.66
CA VAL A 42 14.00 3.76 0.99
C VAL A 42 14.14 4.99 1.87
N ASN A 43 13.57 6.12 1.43
CA ASN A 43 13.83 7.42 2.04
C ASN A 43 13.02 7.67 3.32
N THR A 44 11.92 6.94 3.51
CA THR A 44 11.11 7.04 4.73
C THR A 44 11.24 5.77 5.55
N HIS A 45 10.81 4.64 5.01
CA HIS A 45 10.65 3.44 5.82
C HIS A 45 11.97 2.79 6.23
N SER A 46 12.88 2.58 5.28
CA SER A 46 14.21 2.02 5.57
C SER A 46 15.06 3.00 6.38
N ALA A 47 14.91 4.31 6.14
CA ALA A 47 15.58 5.35 6.93
C ALA A 47 15.12 5.36 8.39
N MET A 48 13.81 5.36 8.64
CA MET A 48 13.26 5.31 9.99
C MET A 48 13.66 4.03 10.71
N ILE A 49 13.54 2.87 10.06
CA ILE A 49 13.93 1.59 10.67
C ILE A 49 15.43 1.58 10.96
N ALA A 50 16.29 1.97 10.02
CA ALA A 50 17.74 1.96 10.24
C ALA A 50 18.16 2.93 11.35
N GLU A 51 17.58 4.14 11.41
CA GLU A 51 17.89 5.11 12.47
C GLU A 51 17.45 4.59 13.85
N LEU A 52 16.25 4.02 13.96
CA LEU A 52 15.71 3.53 15.23
C LEU A 52 16.39 2.24 15.73
N LEU A 53 16.88 1.40 14.81
CA LEU A 53 17.61 0.18 15.18
C LEU A 53 19.08 0.44 15.51
N ASN A 54 19.62 1.62 15.21
CA ASN A 54 21.02 1.93 15.42
C ASN A 54 21.29 2.30 16.89
N PRO A 55 22.07 1.53 17.66
CA PRO A 55 22.39 1.91 19.04
C PRO A 55 23.09 3.26 19.19
N LYS A 56 23.72 3.73 18.10
CA LYS A 56 24.40 5.03 17.98
C LYS A 56 23.57 6.04 17.19
N GLY A 57 22.27 5.80 17.03
CA GLY A 57 21.30 6.67 16.38
C GLY A 57 20.97 7.92 17.20
N ARG A 58 20.41 8.93 16.55
CA ARG A 58 20.09 10.25 17.14
C ARG A 58 18.87 10.23 18.05
N HIS A 59 18.19 9.08 18.19
CA HIS A 59 17.08 8.90 19.10
C HIS A 59 17.52 8.83 20.58
N GLY A 60 18.80 8.57 20.87
CA GLY A 60 19.34 8.66 22.23
C GLY A 60 18.89 7.56 23.19
N GLN A 61 18.33 6.45 22.69
CA GLN A 61 17.86 5.32 23.52
C GLN A 61 18.89 4.17 23.60
N GLY A 62 20.13 4.42 23.16
CA GLY A 62 21.17 3.41 23.09
C GLY A 62 20.69 2.16 22.35
N GLU A 63 21.00 1.00 22.90
CA GLU A 63 20.66 -0.30 22.32
C GLU A 63 19.20 -0.73 22.52
N CYS A 64 18.43 -0.05 23.38
CA CYS A 64 17.12 -0.49 23.84
C CYS A 64 16.12 -0.74 22.70
N PHE A 65 16.08 0.14 21.68
CA PHE A 65 15.20 -0.06 20.53
C PHE A 65 15.57 -1.29 19.69
N LEU A 66 16.86 -1.60 19.56
CA LEU A 66 17.31 -2.82 18.89
C LEU A 66 16.97 -4.06 19.72
N GLU A 67 17.16 -4.03 21.05
CA GLU A 67 16.74 -5.13 21.95
C GLU A 67 15.25 -5.43 21.80
N LEU A 68 14.41 -4.39 21.91
CA LEU A 68 12.96 -4.51 21.76
C LEU A 68 12.57 -5.06 20.40
N PHE A 69 13.28 -4.68 19.34
CA PHE A 69 13.01 -5.19 18.00
C PHE A 69 13.31 -6.69 17.91
N LEU A 70 14.51 -7.10 18.33
CA LEU A 70 14.93 -8.51 18.30
C LEU A 70 14.01 -9.38 19.18
N ALA A 71 13.62 -8.89 20.35
CA ALA A 71 12.67 -9.57 21.23
C ALA A 71 11.27 -9.67 20.61
N THR A 72 10.76 -8.59 19.99
CA THR A 72 9.44 -8.56 19.34
C THR A 72 9.33 -9.57 18.20
N ILE A 73 10.42 -9.75 17.44
CA ILE A 73 10.48 -10.78 16.40
C ILE A 73 10.94 -12.13 16.98
N GLY A 74 11.13 -12.31 18.28
CA GLY A 74 11.58 -13.58 18.87
C GLY A 74 12.91 -14.08 18.30
N PHE A 75 13.83 -13.17 17.98
CA PHE A 75 15.21 -13.51 17.64
C PHE A 75 16.07 -13.40 18.88
N ASP A 76 16.40 -14.55 19.46
CA ASP A 76 17.24 -14.63 20.65
C ASP A 76 18.72 -14.56 20.28
N TYR A 77 19.32 -13.38 20.45
CA TYR A 77 20.73 -13.14 20.21
C TYR A 77 21.47 -12.99 21.54
N GLN A 78 22.41 -13.90 21.78
CA GLN A 78 23.14 -13.99 23.06
C GLN A 78 24.36 -13.06 23.14
N GLY A 79 24.76 -12.44 22.04
CA GLY A 79 25.90 -11.53 22.01
C GLY A 79 25.53 -10.10 22.41
N SER A 80 26.55 -9.28 22.69
CA SER A 80 26.33 -7.84 22.87
C SER A 80 25.93 -7.17 21.56
N ILE A 81 24.97 -6.25 21.65
CA ILE A 81 24.48 -5.43 20.54
C ILE A 81 24.91 -3.95 20.65
N SER A 82 25.62 -3.56 21.72
CA SER A 82 26.02 -2.17 21.99
C SER A 82 26.85 -1.57 20.85
N ASP A 83 27.64 -2.40 20.17
CA ASP A 83 28.48 -2.03 19.03
C ASP A 83 27.88 -2.38 17.67
N ALA A 84 26.60 -2.72 17.61
CA ALA A 84 25.93 -2.98 16.35
C ALA A 84 26.07 -1.78 15.39
N LYS A 85 26.38 -2.07 14.12
CA LYS A 85 26.39 -1.06 13.07
C LYS A 85 25.21 -1.30 12.14
N VAL A 86 24.31 -0.33 12.07
CA VAL A 86 23.14 -0.38 11.20
C VAL A 86 23.36 0.52 10.00
N ASN A 87 23.35 -0.08 8.81
CA ASN A 87 23.54 0.63 7.56
C ASN A 87 22.26 0.56 6.72
N LYS A 88 21.76 1.72 6.32
CA LYS A 88 20.72 1.83 5.30
C LYS A 88 21.36 1.72 3.92
N GLU A 89 20.75 0.98 3.01
CA GLU A 89 21.16 0.88 1.60
C GLU A 89 22.62 0.45 1.40
N GLN A 90 23.07 -0.56 2.14
CA GLN A 90 24.44 -1.05 2.03
C GLN A 90 24.67 -1.80 0.71
N PHE A 91 25.62 -1.32 -0.08
CA PHE A 91 26.03 -1.97 -1.33
C PHE A 91 27.03 -3.11 -1.09
N PHE A 92 26.81 -4.23 -1.75
CA PHE A 92 27.69 -5.39 -1.80
C PHE A 92 28.04 -5.68 -3.25
N ALA A 93 29.33 -5.58 -3.58
CA ALA A 93 29.84 -5.78 -4.93
C ALA A 93 29.42 -7.16 -5.47
N GLY A 94 28.74 -7.17 -6.62
CA GLY A 94 28.23 -8.40 -7.25
C GLY A 94 26.90 -8.92 -6.71
N TYR A 95 26.38 -8.40 -5.60
CA TYR A 95 25.14 -8.87 -4.97
C TYR A 95 24.01 -7.82 -4.96
N GLY A 96 24.34 -6.54 -5.09
CA GLY A 96 23.39 -5.44 -5.11
C GLY A 96 23.36 -4.68 -3.78
N ARG A 97 22.24 -4.02 -3.50
CA ARG A 97 22.10 -3.10 -2.36
C ARG A 97 20.99 -3.58 -1.43
N VAL A 98 21.32 -3.84 -0.17
CA VAL A 98 20.38 -4.31 0.85
C VAL A 98 19.83 -3.11 1.61
N ASP A 99 18.51 -3.04 1.81
CA ASP A 99 17.83 -1.85 2.37
C ASP A 99 18.27 -1.53 3.80
N VAL A 100 18.36 -2.53 4.68
CA VAL A 100 18.91 -2.38 6.03
C VAL A 100 19.81 -3.57 6.36
N VAL A 101 21.01 -3.28 6.85
CA VAL A 101 21.97 -4.29 7.31
C VAL A 101 22.39 -3.99 8.73
N ILE A 102 22.29 -4.98 9.61
CA ILE A 102 22.78 -4.91 10.98
C ILE A 102 24.00 -5.81 11.09
N HIS A 103 25.15 -5.19 11.31
CA HIS A 103 26.39 -5.90 11.65
C HIS A 103 26.45 -6.03 13.16
N LEU A 104 26.30 -7.26 13.63
CA LEU A 104 26.62 -7.65 14.99
C LEU A 104 28.05 -8.20 15.04
N ARG A 105 28.55 -8.47 16.25
CA ARG A 105 29.92 -8.95 16.45
C ARG A 105 30.17 -10.22 15.65
N ASP A 106 29.34 -11.23 15.85
CA ASP A 106 29.45 -12.56 15.23
C ASP A 106 28.28 -12.89 14.28
N HIS A 107 27.30 -11.99 14.13
CA HIS A 107 26.13 -12.19 13.28
C HIS A 107 25.97 -11.10 12.21
N LEU A 108 25.29 -11.45 11.12
CA LEU A 108 24.86 -10.53 10.08
C LEU A 108 23.35 -10.61 9.88
N ILE A 109 22.64 -9.49 9.95
CA ILE A 109 21.20 -9.45 9.66
C ILE A 109 20.98 -8.60 8.41
N LEU A 110 20.30 -9.18 7.43
CA LEU A 110 19.94 -8.56 6.16
C LEU A 110 18.41 -8.39 6.13
N ILE A 111 17.95 -7.16 5.93
CA ILE A 111 16.51 -6.85 5.83
C ILE A 111 16.26 -6.22 4.47
N GLU A 112 15.42 -6.87 3.66
CA GLU A 112 14.82 -6.28 2.47
C GLU A 112 13.43 -5.74 2.85
N ASN A 113 13.18 -4.48 2.52
CA ASN A 113 11.97 -3.76 2.91
C ASN A 113 11.08 -3.47 1.70
N LYS A 114 9.81 -3.87 1.78
CA LYS A 114 8.83 -3.68 0.69
C LYS A 114 7.53 -3.06 1.20
N ILE A 115 7.21 -1.90 0.63
CA ILE A 115 5.91 -1.25 0.76
C ILE A 115 5.10 -1.49 -0.51
N ASP A 116 5.65 -1.11 -1.68
CA ASP A 116 4.93 -1.09 -2.96
C ASP A 116 5.76 -1.51 -4.18
N ALA A 117 7.08 -1.53 -4.07
CA ALA A 117 7.92 -1.90 -5.20
C ALA A 117 7.80 -3.40 -5.49
N PRO A 118 7.85 -3.78 -6.77
CA PRO A 118 7.92 -5.18 -7.14
C PRO A 118 9.21 -5.83 -6.64
N ASP A 119 9.16 -7.14 -6.51
CA ASP A 119 10.32 -7.95 -6.18
C ASP A 119 11.39 -7.90 -7.28
N GLY A 120 12.64 -7.71 -6.87
CA GLY A 120 13.78 -7.82 -7.79
C GLY A 120 14.06 -9.26 -8.18
N ASN A 121 14.40 -9.50 -9.45
CA ASN A 121 14.79 -10.84 -9.90
C ASN A 121 16.00 -11.36 -9.11
N GLN A 122 15.92 -12.58 -8.59
CA GLN A 122 16.90 -13.27 -7.73
C GLN A 122 17.40 -12.45 -6.54
N GLN A 123 16.64 -11.44 -6.08
CA GLN A 123 17.12 -10.47 -5.09
C GLN A 123 17.44 -11.14 -3.75
N LEU A 124 16.49 -11.88 -3.17
CA LEU A 124 16.71 -12.60 -1.91
C LEU A 124 17.74 -13.72 -2.06
N LYS A 125 17.83 -14.35 -3.23
CA LYS A 125 18.91 -15.31 -3.52
C LYS A 125 20.29 -14.65 -3.40
N ARG A 126 20.50 -13.49 -4.04
CA ARG A 126 21.79 -12.77 -3.96
C ARG A 126 22.12 -12.38 -2.52
N TYR A 127 21.14 -11.96 -1.73
CA TYR A 127 21.39 -11.59 -0.33
C TYR A 127 21.71 -12.78 0.55
N ASN A 128 21.08 -13.93 0.32
CA ASN A 128 21.48 -15.17 0.95
C ASN A 128 22.93 -15.54 0.60
N ASP A 129 23.37 -15.28 -0.64
CA ASP A 129 24.76 -15.49 -1.06
C ASP A 129 25.73 -14.49 -0.38
N ILE A 130 25.31 -13.25 -0.05
CA ILE A 130 26.05 -12.34 0.85
C ILE A 130 26.26 -12.99 2.22
N GLY A 131 25.18 -13.53 2.81
CA GLY A 131 25.22 -14.21 4.10
C GLY A 131 26.25 -15.34 4.12
N LYS A 132 26.22 -16.22 3.12
CA LYS A 132 27.21 -17.31 2.95
C LYS A 132 28.64 -16.78 2.83
N ALA A 133 28.85 -15.71 2.06
CA ALA A 133 30.17 -15.11 1.86
C ALA A 133 30.73 -14.42 3.11
N SER A 134 29.86 -13.98 4.04
CA SER A 134 30.25 -13.26 5.25
C SER A 134 31.01 -14.10 6.28
N ARG A 135 30.92 -15.44 6.20
CA ARG A 135 31.47 -16.41 7.16
C ARG A 135 30.98 -16.20 8.60
N LYS A 136 29.86 -15.51 8.79
CA LYS A 136 29.14 -15.36 10.05
C LYS A 136 27.79 -16.08 9.93
N PRO A 137 27.21 -16.60 11.01
CA PRO A 137 25.77 -16.83 11.07
C PRO A 137 25.00 -15.59 10.57
N TRP A 138 23.98 -15.82 9.74
CA TRP A 138 23.21 -14.71 9.18
C TRP A 138 21.71 -14.95 9.23
N GLN A 139 20.99 -13.84 9.19
CA GLN A 139 19.54 -13.80 9.06
C GLN A 139 19.16 -13.02 7.81
N LEU A 140 18.18 -13.55 7.05
CA LEU A 140 17.58 -12.87 5.92
C LEU A 140 16.10 -12.66 6.22
N TRP A 141 15.72 -11.40 6.44
CA TRP A 141 14.36 -11.01 6.77
C TRP A 141 13.75 -10.21 5.62
N TYR A 142 12.51 -10.55 5.28
CA TYR A 142 11.73 -9.91 4.24
C TYR A 142 10.55 -9.20 4.90
N LEU A 143 10.66 -7.88 5.01
CA LEU A 143 9.68 -7.04 5.68
C LEU A 143 8.70 -6.47 4.66
N THR A 144 7.42 -6.78 4.82
CA THR A 144 6.34 -6.27 3.95
C THR A 144 5.22 -5.64 4.77
N LYS A 145 4.28 -4.92 4.14
CA LYS A 145 3.11 -4.36 4.85
C LYS A 145 2.38 -5.39 5.73
N LYS A 146 2.15 -6.60 5.19
CA LYS A 146 1.29 -7.65 5.79
C LYS A 146 1.98 -9.02 5.96
N GLY A 147 3.31 -9.09 5.91
CA GLY A 147 4.05 -10.35 6.07
C GLY A 147 3.91 -11.32 4.89
N THR A 148 3.71 -10.82 3.67
CA THR A 148 3.52 -11.64 2.47
C THR A 148 4.83 -12.31 2.01
N GLN A 149 4.70 -13.40 1.25
CA GLN A 149 5.84 -14.08 0.64
C GLN A 149 6.42 -13.25 -0.50
N ALA A 150 7.73 -13.33 -0.68
CA ALA A 150 8.40 -12.82 -1.87
C ALA A 150 8.03 -13.68 -3.09
N HIS A 151 8.06 -13.07 -4.27
CA HIS A 151 7.84 -13.77 -5.52
C HIS A 151 8.90 -14.87 -5.73
N ALA A 152 8.50 -16.00 -6.34
CA ALA A 152 9.36 -17.15 -6.57
C ALA A 152 10.69 -16.80 -7.27
N ASN A 153 10.63 -15.89 -8.24
CA ASN A 153 11.81 -15.41 -8.97
C ASN A 153 12.79 -14.61 -8.11
N SER A 154 12.37 -14.04 -6.97
CA SER A 154 13.25 -13.29 -6.07
C SER A 154 14.03 -14.21 -5.14
N HIS A 155 13.34 -15.17 -4.51
CA HIS A 155 13.97 -16.06 -3.54
C HIS A 155 14.59 -17.32 -4.15
N CYS A 156 14.10 -17.81 -5.30
CA CYS A 156 14.67 -18.97 -5.99
C CYS A 156 14.92 -20.18 -5.07
N GLY A 157 13.99 -20.44 -4.16
CA GLY A 157 14.08 -21.54 -3.19
C GLY A 157 14.95 -21.29 -1.96
N VAL A 158 15.58 -20.12 -1.80
CA VAL A 158 16.29 -19.80 -0.55
C VAL A 158 15.32 -19.55 0.60
N SER A 159 15.72 -19.95 1.80
CA SER A 159 14.98 -19.67 3.04
C SER A 159 15.18 -18.22 3.48
N TYR A 160 14.12 -17.61 3.97
CA TYR A 160 14.09 -16.29 4.58
C TYR A 160 12.93 -16.22 5.57
N ARG A 161 12.95 -15.24 6.47
CA ARG A 161 11.86 -15.00 7.41
C ARG A 161 10.95 -13.89 6.93
N GLN A 162 9.64 -14.09 7.00
CA GLN A 162 8.66 -13.05 6.71
C GLN A 162 8.42 -12.21 7.96
N LEU A 163 8.56 -10.89 7.84
CA LEU A 163 8.17 -9.92 8.85
C LEU A 163 7.09 -9.00 8.27
N SER A 164 6.29 -8.42 9.16
CA SER A 164 5.17 -7.56 8.79
C SER A 164 5.25 -6.22 9.50
N TYR A 165 4.95 -5.13 8.79
CA TYR A 165 4.69 -3.85 9.44
C TYR A 165 3.49 -3.94 10.38
N GLN A 166 2.45 -4.65 9.91
CA GLN A 166 1.17 -4.80 10.59
C GLN A 166 1.25 -5.44 11.98
N GLU A 167 2.17 -6.38 12.20
CA GLU A 167 2.30 -7.04 13.51
C GLU A 167 3.61 -6.64 14.17
N HIS A 168 4.74 -6.86 13.50
CA HIS A 168 6.06 -6.77 14.11
C HIS A 168 6.50 -5.31 14.31
N ILE A 169 6.42 -4.46 13.28
CA ILE A 169 6.86 -3.06 13.40
C ILE A 169 5.90 -2.26 14.28
N LEU A 170 4.59 -2.48 14.18
CA LEU A 170 3.64 -1.79 15.06
C LEU A 170 3.81 -2.20 16.52
N GLY A 171 3.93 -3.50 16.83
CA GLY A 171 4.16 -3.98 18.19
C GLY A 171 5.49 -3.47 18.76
N TRP A 172 6.53 -3.39 17.93
CA TRP A 172 7.82 -2.81 18.31
C TRP A 172 7.71 -1.29 18.59
N LEU A 173 7.07 -0.53 17.70
CA LEU A 173 6.88 0.92 17.88
C LEU A 173 6.07 1.24 19.14
N GLU A 174 5.07 0.44 19.47
CA GLU A 174 4.30 0.59 20.72
C GLU A 174 5.19 0.50 21.96
N GLN A 175 6.10 -0.48 21.99
CA GLN A 175 7.06 -0.62 23.08
C GLN A 175 8.04 0.56 23.11
N CYS A 176 8.56 0.98 21.95
CA CYS A 176 9.44 2.15 21.84
C CYS A 176 8.76 3.44 22.36
N ILE A 177 7.48 3.66 22.03
CA ILE A 177 6.70 4.82 22.50
C ILE A 177 6.52 4.76 24.02
N SER A 178 6.25 3.57 24.58
CA SER A 178 6.06 3.37 26.01
C SER A 178 7.30 3.71 26.84
N ILE A 179 8.50 3.40 26.32
CA ILE A 179 9.76 3.70 27.03
C ILE A 179 10.26 5.14 26.77
N SER A 180 9.71 5.82 25.76
CA SER A 180 10.13 7.18 25.35
C SER A 180 9.33 8.30 26.03
N THR A 181 8.55 8.01 27.08
CA THR A 181 7.65 8.97 27.75
C THR A 181 8.38 10.19 28.35
N ALA A 182 9.64 10.02 28.76
CA ALA A 182 10.48 11.11 29.25
C ALA A 182 11.16 11.94 28.13
N THR A 183 10.96 11.58 26.86
CA THR A 183 11.55 12.24 25.68
C THR A 183 10.46 12.68 24.69
N PRO A 184 9.73 13.78 24.96
CA PRO A 184 8.55 14.13 24.19
C PRO A 184 8.80 14.26 22.68
N ALA A 185 9.89 14.90 22.25
CA ALA A 185 10.19 15.07 20.83
C ALA A 185 10.33 13.72 20.09
N LEU A 186 11.04 12.76 20.70
CA LEU A 186 11.18 11.41 20.17
C LEU A 186 9.83 10.68 20.19
N GLN A 187 9.12 10.75 21.31
CA GLN A 187 7.84 10.07 21.48
C GLN A 187 6.82 10.50 20.41
N HIS A 188 6.68 11.79 20.16
CA HIS A 188 5.77 12.30 19.14
C HIS A 188 6.22 11.91 17.72
N ALA A 189 7.53 11.88 17.44
CA ALA A 189 8.03 11.40 16.15
C ALA A 189 7.71 9.90 15.94
N LEU A 190 7.84 9.08 16.99
CA LEU A 190 7.46 7.67 16.96
C LEU A 190 5.95 7.48 16.78
N ILE A 191 5.11 8.29 17.45
CA ILE A 191 3.66 8.27 17.28
C ILE A 191 3.27 8.61 15.83
N GLN A 192 3.88 9.65 15.24
CA GLN A 192 3.64 9.97 13.83
C GLN A 192 4.05 8.85 12.88
N TYR A 193 5.19 8.18 13.14
CA TYR A 193 5.60 7.04 12.34
C TYR A 193 4.67 5.83 12.55
N LYS A 194 4.21 5.56 13.78
CA LYS A 194 3.20 4.54 14.07
C LYS A 194 1.91 4.80 13.30
N HIS A 195 1.40 6.02 13.29
CA HIS A 195 0.20 6.41 12.54
C HIS A 195 0.39 6.24 11.03
N LEU A 196 1.58 6.57 10.52
CA LEU A 196 1.93 6.27 9.13
C LEU A 196 1.87 4.76 8.85
N VAL A 197 2.49 3.94 9.70
CA VAL A 197 2.50 2.48 9.55
C VAL A 197 1.07 1.91 9.62
N GLN A 198 0.24 2.40 10.53
CA GLN A 198 -1.18 2.06 10.61
C GLN A 198 -1.92 2.40 9.31
N LYS A 199 -1.70 3.59 8.76
CA LYS A 199 -2.30 4.01 7.48
C LYS A 199 -1.90 3.09 6.33
N ILE A 200 -0.62 2.83 6.12
CA ILE A 200 -0.17 2.00 4.98
C ILE A 200 -0.59 0.54 5.13
N THR A 201 -0.77 0.04 6.36
CA THR A 201 -1.21 -1.34 6.63
C THR A 201 -2.74 -1.50 6.65
N GLY A 202 -3.50 -0.40 6.58
CA GLY A 202 -4.97 -0.42 6.68
C GLY A 202 -5.49 -0.62 8.10
N GLN A 203 -4.66 -0.36 9.12
CA GLN A 203 -5.01 -0.47 10.54
C GLN A 203 -5.34 0.89 11.15
N THR A 204 -6.45 1.49 10.72
CA THR A 204 -6.86 2.82 11.18
C THR A 204 -7.50 2.83 12.58
N MET A 205 -7.90 1.65 13.10
CA MET A 205 -8.57 1.53 14.39
C MET A 205 -7.57 1.44 15.56
N THR A 206 -7.77 2.26 16.60
CA THR A 206 -6.97 2.18 17.83
C THR A 206 -7.28 0.92 18.65
N HIS A 207 -6.36 0.49 19.51
CA HIS A 207 -6.59 -0.64 20.42
C HIS A 207 -7.81 -0.40 21.33
N THR A 208 -7.96 0.82 21.86
CA THR A 208 -9.07 1.20 22.73
C THR A 208 -10.41 1.10 22.00
N THR A 209 -10.50 1.64 20.77
CA THR A 209 -11.74 1.57 19.98
C THR A 209 -12.06 0.13 19.60
N ARG A 210 -11.05 -0.67 19.25
CA ARG A 210 -11.22 -2.10 18.97
C ARG A 210 -11.80 -2.84 20.19
N HIS A 211 -11.25 -2.62 21.38
CA HIS A 211 -11.73 -3.26 22.60
C HIS A 211 -13.17 -2.83 22.93
N ALA A 212 -13.49 -1.54 22.84
CA ALA A 212 -14.86 -1.05 23.03
C ALA A 212 -15.86 -1.66 22.03
N LEU A 213 -15.45 -1.86 20.77
CA LEU A 213 -16.28 -2.56 19.77
C LEU A 213 -16.46 -4.04 20.11
N ILE A 214 -15.42 -4.72 20.61
CA ILE A 214 -15.54 -6.12 21.06
C ILE A 214 -16.55 -6.23 22.19
N GLU A 215 -16.45 -5.39 23.22
CA GLU A 215 -17.40 -5.35 24.34
C GLU A 215 -18.82 -5.08 23.86
N LEU A 216 -19.00 -4.15 22.91
CA LEU A 216 -20.29 -3.87 22.28
C LEU A 216 -20.84 -5.08 21.51
N LEU A 217 -19.99 -5.84 20.82
CA LEU A 217 -20.38 -7.01 20.04
C LEU A 217 -20.81 -8.18 20.92
N ILE A 218 -20.09 -8.46 22.01
CA ILE A 218 -20.41 -9.57 22.93
C ILE A 218 -21.58 -9.26 23.88
N ALA A 219 -22.01 -8.00 23.96
CA ALA A 219 -23.16 -7.60 24.76
C ALA A 219 -24.48 -8.13 24.17
N GLY A 220 -25.20 -8.94 24.95
CA GLY A 220 -26.53 -9.44 24.59
C GLY A 220 -26.51 -10.33 23.35
N ASP A 221 -27.32 -9.99 22.34
CA ASP A 221 -27.46 -10.73 21.07
C ASP A 221 -26.90 -9.93 19.87
N ASN A 222 -25.97 -8.99 20.14
CA ASN A 222 -25.42 -8.09 19.11
C ASN A 222 -24.57 -8.84 18.07
N LEU A 223 -23.96 -9.97 18.43
CA LEU A 223 -23.22 -10.83 17.49
C LEU A 223 -24.06 -11.23 16.27
N ARG A 224 -25.33 -11.61 16.44
CA ARG A 224 -26.19 -11.99 15.31
C ARG A 224 -26.44 -10.82 14.36
N ALA A 225 -26.66 -9.63 14.90
CA ALA A 225 -26.84 -8.43 14.09
C ALA A 225 -25.53 -8.07 13.35
N ALA A 226 -24.39 -8.20 14.02
CA ALA A 226 -23.08 -7.96 13.42
C ALA A 226 -22.75 -8.97 12.31
N GLU A 227 -23.07 -10.26 12.49
CA GLU A 227 -22.91 -11.28 11.46
C GLU A 227 -23.76 -10.99 10.23
N ALA A 228 -25.03 -10.62 10.41
CA ALA A 228 -25.91 -10.24 9.29
C ALA A 228 -25.36 -9.03 8.53
N ILE A 229 -24.84 -8.01 9.23
CA ILE A 229 -24.18 -6.86 8.61
C ILE A 229 -22.91 -7.29 7.88
N ALA A 230 -22.07 -8.12 8.50
CA ALA A 230 -20.82 -8.61 7.90
C ALA A 230 -21.07 -9.40 6.61
N GLN A 231 -22.13 -10.21 6.56
CA GLN A 231 -22.54 -10.93 5.36
C GLN A 231 -23.04 -9.99 4.25
N ALA A 232 -23.78 -8.93 4.60
CA ALA A 232 -24.25 -7.93 3.64
C ALA A 232 -23.14 -6.96 3.18
N LEU A 233 -22.06 -6.82 3.95
CA LEU A 233 -21.03 -5.79 3.73
C LEU A 233 -20.35 -5.86 2.35
N PRO A 234 -19.93 -7.03 1.82
CA PRO A 234 -19.36 -7.10 0.47
C PRO A 234 -20.35 -6.66 -0.62
N HIS A 235 -21.65 -6.87 -0.40
CA HIS A 235 -22.71 -6.46 -1.32
C HIS A 235 -22.84 -4.94 -1.33
N ALA A 236 -22.98 -4.34 -0.15
CA ALA A 236 -23.05 -2.88 0.00
C ALA A 236 -21.80 -2.19 -0.58
N LYS A 237 -20.59 -2.71 -0.29
CA LYS A 237 -19.35 -2.19 -0.86
C LYS A 237 -19.31 -2.31 -2.40
N GLY A 238 -19.77 -3.44 -2.94
CA GLY A 238 -19.91 -3.66 -4.38
C GLY A 238 -20.83 -2.62 -5.04
N THR A 239 -21.97 -2.32 -4.43
CA THR A 239 -22.91 -1.30 -4.91
C THR A 239 -22.27 0.09 -4.90
N VAL A 240 -21.56 0.47 -3.83
CA VAL A 240 -20.83 1.75 -3.77
C VAL A 240 -19.77 1.85 -4.86
N LEU A 241 -18.94 0.81 -5.02
CA LEU A 241 -17.89 0.77 -6.04
C LEU A 241 -18.46 0.85 -7.47
N PHE A 242 -19.57 0.15 -7.73
CA PHE A 242 -20.24 0.21 -9.03
C PHE A 242 -20.81 1.61 -9.31
N GLY A 243 -21.43 2.24 -8.29
CA GLY A 243 -21.89 3.63 -8.37
C GLY A 243 -20.75 4.59 -8.68
N PHE A 244 -19.61 4.46 -8.00
CA PHE A 244 -18.40 5.23 -8.26
C PHE A 244 -17.94 5.09 -9.72
N PHE A 245 -17.82 3.86 -10.23
CA PHE A 245 -17.43 3.64 -11.62
C PHE A 245 -18.42 4.22 -12.63
N ASN A 246 -19.73 4.23 -12.33
CA ASN A 246 -20.72 4.90 -13.17
C ASN A 246 -20.54 6.42 -13.16
N ALA A 247 -20.26 7.02 -11.99
CA ALA A 247 -19.96 8.44 -11.87
C ALA A 247 -18.69 8.83 -12.64
N VAL A 248 -17.61 8.02 -12.54
CA VAL A 248 -16.39 8.21 -13.34
C VAL A 248 -16.70 8.14 -14.83
N ARG A 249 -17.45 7.12 -15.27
CA ARG A 249 -17.84 6.97 -16.68
C ARG A 249 -18.60 8.20 -17.19
N HIS A 250 -19.53 8.73 -16.39
CA HIS A 250 -20.27 9.93 -16.72
C HIS A 250 -19.36 11.16 -16.80
N GLY A 251 -18.49 11.38 -15.81
CA GLY A 251 -17.57 12.52 -15.77
C GLY A 251 -16.54 12.53 -16.92
N LEU A 252 -16.18 11.36 -17.46
CA LEU A 252 -15.25 11.25 -18.60
C LEU A 252 -15.94 11.34 -19.97
N SER A 253 -17.27 11.27 -20.03
CA SER A 253 -18.02 11.07 -21.28
C SER A 253 -17.83 12.15 -22.35
N ALA A 254 -17.49 13.37 -21.96
CA ALA A 254 -17.23 14.48 -22.88
C ALA A 254 -15.92 14.31 -23.68
N GLN A 255 -14.96 13.55 -23.15
CA GLN A 255 -13.62 13.43 -23.74
C GLN A 255 -13.19 11.99 -24.01
N CYS A 256 -13.83 11.00 -23.39
CA CYS A 256 -13.46 9.60 -23.51
C CYS A 256 -14.70 8.75 -23.82
N THR A 257 -14.58 7.78 -24.72
CA THR A 257 -15.68 6.90 -25.09
C THR A 257 -15.53 5.55 -24.40
N PRO A 258 -16.51 5.05 -23.61
CA PRO A 258 -16.43 3.72 -23.03
C PRO A 258 -16.32 2.65 -24.12
N VAL A 259 -15.41 1.69 -23.96
CA VAL A 259 -15.22 0.57 -24.89
C VAL A 259 -15.19 -0.76 -24.14
N SER A 260 -15.53 -1.85 -24.84
CA SER A 260 -15.38 -3.20 -24.30
C SER A 260 -13.91 -3.58 -24.14
N ALA A 261 -13.65 -4.56 -23.27
CA ALA A 261 -12.30 -5.09 -23.12
C ALA A 261 -11.69 -5.55 -24.46
N PRO A 262 -10.42 -5.21 -24.74
CA PRO A 262 -9.75 -5.65 -25.95
C PRO A 262 -9.55 -7.19 -25.94
N PRO A 263 -9.56 -7.85 -27.11
CA PRO A 263 -9.29 -9.27 -27.21
C PRO A 263 -7.97 -9.68 -26.54
N GLY A 264 -8.01 -10.78 -25.79
CA GLY A 264 -6.86 -11.26 -25.00
C GLY A 264 -6.80 -10.70 -23.58
N PHE A 265 -7.69 -9.79 -23.19
CA PHE A 265 -7.81 -9.34 -21.82
C PHE A 265 -8.39 -10.43 -20.93
N SER A 266 -7.60 -10.91 -19.96
CA SER A 266 -8.03 -11.92 -19.01
C SER A 266 -8.73 -11.33 -17.78
N GLY A 267 -9.01 -10.02 -17.79
CA GLY A 267 -9.63 -9.35 -16.66
C GLY A 267 -11.14 -9.20 -16.73
N HIS A 268 -11.68 -8.43 -15.79
CA HIS A 268 -13.13 -8.27 -15.65
C HIS A 268 -13.54 -6.83 -15.88
N ASP A 269 -14.53 -6.67 -16.75
CA ASP A 269 -15.21 -5.41 -16.94
C ASP A 269 -16.12 -5.09 -15.75
N CYS A 270 -16.35 -3.80 -15.55
CA CYS A 270 -17.17 -3.29 -14.47
C CYS A 270 -18.64 -3.65 -14.69
N SER A 271 -19.13 -4.51 -13.81
CA SER A 271 -20.54 -4.77 -13.57
C SER A 271 -20.78 -4.73 -12.05
N GLU A 272 -22.03 -4.55 -11.63
CA GLU A 272 -22.37 -4.61 -10.20
C GLU A 272 -21.96 -5.95 -9.58
N GLU A 273 -22.18 -7.05 -10.29
CA GLU A 273 -21.78 -8.39 -9.86
C GLU A 273 -20.25 -8.50 -9.68
N ASN A 274 -19.47 -8.01 -10.65
CA ASN A 274 -18.01 -8.07 -10.56
C ASN A 274 -17.48 -7.17 -9.45
N CYS A 275 -18.03 -5.96 -9.29
CA CYS A 275 -17.68 -5.05 -8.20
C CYS A 275 -17.93 -5.71 -6.83
N ARG A 276 -19.06 -6.41 -6.66
CA ARG A 276 -19.33 -7.19 -5.46
C ARG A 276 -18.33 -8.32 -5.25
N LYS A 277 -18.05 -9.13 -6.29
CA LYS A 277 -17.11 -10.25 -6.20
C LYS A 277 -15.68 -9.80 -5.89
N TRP A 278 -15.32 -8.55 -6.14
CA TRP A 278 -14.03 -7.99 -5.70
C TRP A 278 -13.90 -7.87 -4.17
N PHE A 279 -15.01 -7.77 -3.44
CA PHE A 279 -15.04 -7.73 -1.97
C PHE A 279 -15.23 -9.10 -1.31
N TYR A 280 -15.30 -10.18 -2.09
CA TYR A 280 -15.47 -11.52 -1.53
C TYR A 280 -14.22 -12.03 -0.81
N PRO A 281 -14.34 -13.10 0.02
CA PRO A 281 -13.19 -13.77 0.61
C PRO A 281 -12.19 -14.24 -0.46
N LYS A 282 -10.91 -14.31 -0.09
CA LYS A 282 -9.78 -14.56 -1.03
C LYS A 282 -9.98 -15.75 -1.98
N ALA A 283 -10.66 -16.82 -1.54
CA ALA A 283 -10.91 -18.01 -2.34
C ALA A 283 -11.85 -17.76 -3.55
N SER A 284 -12.78 -16.82 -3.44
CA SER A 284 -13.79 -16.51 -4.47
C SER A 284 -13.70 -15.07 -5.00
N ARG A 285 -12.71 -14.31 -4.53
CA ARG A 285 -12.49 -12.91 -4.89
C ARG A 285 -11.97 -12.73 -6.30
N LEU A 286 -12.54 -11.77 -7.04
CA LEU A 286 -11.95 -11.31 -8.30
C LEU A 286 -10.68 -10.50 -8.06
N LYS A 287 -9.65 -10.72 -8.89
CA LYS A 287 -8.36 -10.04 -8.72
C LYS A 287 -8.39 -8.56 -9.15
N HIS A 288 -9.21 -8.23 -10.13
CA HIS A 288 -9.35 -6.88 -10.67
C HIS A 288 -10.71 -6.68 -11.33
N VAL A 289 -11.22 -5.45 -11.30
CA VAL A 289 -12.47 -5.01 -11.94
C VAL A 289 -12.29 -3.57 -12.40
N GLY A 290 -12.65 -3.27 -13.64
CA GLY A 290 -12.44 -1.92 -14.18
C GLY A 290 -13.14 -1.65 -15.50
N GLN A 291 -12.83 -0.51 -16.09
CA GLN A 291 -13.44 -0.02 -17.32
C GLN A 291 -12.38 0.45 -18.30
N PHE A 292 -12.63 0.23 -19.59
CA PHE A 292 -11.83 0.76 -20.68
C PHE A 292 -12.52 1.96 -21.33
N PHE A 293 -11.70 2.90 -21.78
CA PHE A 293 -12.13 4.05 -22.54
C PHE A 293 -11.19 4.30 -23.71
N ASP A 294 -11.76 4.60 -24.87
CA ASP A 294 -11.05 5.23 -25.97
C ASP A 294 -10.84 6.71 -25.64
N ILE A 295 -9.60 7.16 -25.80
CA ILE A 295 -9.14 8.52 -25.53
C ILE A 295 -8.81 9.30 -26.82
N GLY A 296 -9.08 8.73 -28.00
CA GLY A 296 -8.78 9.36 -29.29
C GLY A 296 -7.29 9.38 -29.64
N VAL A 297 -6.52 8.44 -29.08
CA VAL A 297 -5.08 8.26 -29.38
C VAL A 297 -4.87 6.87 -29.94
N ASP A 298 -4.42 6.80 -31.20
CA ASP A 298 -4.24 5.54 -31.91
C ASP A 298 -3.35 4.57 -31.14
N GLY A 299 -3.83 3.33 -31.00
CA GLY A 299 -3.11 2.27 -30.30
C GLY A 299 -3.09 2.42 -28.77
N MET A 300 -3.94 3.26 -28.17
CA MET A 300 -4.03 3.41 -26.72
C MET A 300 -5.46 3.39 -26.20
N LEU A 301 -5.66 2.69 -25.08
CA LEU A 301 -6.89 2.76 -24.29
C LEU A 301 -6.57 3.18 -22.87
N LEU A 302 -7.39 4.06 -22.31
CA LEU A 302 -7.42 4.33 -20.87
C LEU A 302 -8.09 3.15 -20.15
N ARG A 303 -7.53 2.75 -19.02
CA ARG A 303 -8.14 1.82 -18.07
C ARG A 303 -8.17 2.44 -16.68
N ILE A 304 -9.31 2.30 -16.01
CA ILE A 304 -9.49 2.62 -14.59
C ILE A 304 -9.97 1.36 -13.91
N GLU A 305 -9.28 0.89 -12.88
CA GLU A 305 -9.64 -0.36 -12.22
C GLU A 305 -9.25 -0.43 -10.75
N VAL A 306 -10.01 -1.22 -10.01
CA VAL A 306 -9.56 -1.76 -8.72
C VAL A 306 -8.83 -3.08 -8.96
N ALA A 307 -7.69 -3.28 -8.31
CA ALA A 307 -6.91 -4.51 -8.38
C ALA A 307 -6.19 -4.78 -7.06
N SER A 308 -6.22 -6.03 -6.62
CA SER A 308 -5.77 -6.44 -5.28
C SER A 308 -6.49 -5.67 -4.16
N GLU A 309 -5.96 -4.53 -3.73
CA GLU A 309 -6.52 -3.66 -2.68
C GLU A 309 -6.59 -2.18 -3.12
N ALA A 310 -6.21 -1.87 -4.36
CA ALA A 310 -5.92 -0.52 -4.80
C ALA A 310 -6.72 -0.12 -6.05
N LEU A 311 -7.00 1.16 -6.19
CA LEU A 311 -7.59 1.80 -7.37
C LEU A 311 -6.46 2.45 -8.20
N HIS A 312 -6.40 2.05 -9.45
CA HIS A 312 -5.43 2.50 -10.44
C HIS A 312 -6.13 3.10 -11.65
N TYR A 313 -5.43 4.01 -12.33
CA TYR A 313 -5.79 4.44 -13.68
C TYR A 313 -4.54 4.52 -14.54
N GLY A 314 -4.67 4.38 -15.85
CA GLY A 314 -3.52 4.33 -16.74
C GLY A 314 -3.87 3.99 -18.17
N VAL A 315 -2.85 3.79 -19.00
CA VAL A 315 -3.03 3.41 -20.40
C VAL A 315 -2.47 2.05 -20.73
N VAL A 316 -3.21 1.34 -21.57
CA VAL A 316 -2.84 0.06 -22.19
C VAL A 316 -2.56 0.31 -23.65
N ARG A 317 -1.48 -0.27 -24.19
CA ARG A 317 -1.23 -0.22 -25.63
C ARG A 317 -1.97 -1.32 -26.38
N ILE A 318 -2.50 -0.96 -27.53
CA ILE A 318 -3.20 -1.84 -28.45
C ILE A 318 -2.42 -1.91 -29.77
N THR A 319 -2.16 -3.13 -30.24
CA THR A 319 -1.50 -3.42 -31.51
C THR A 319 -2.29 -4.49 -32.25
N GLY A 320 -2.65 -4.25 -33.52
CA GLY A 320 -3.49 -5.18 -34.29
C GLY A 320 -4.84 -5.48 -33.64
N GLY A 321 -5.40 -4.53 -32.87
CA GLY A 321 -6.66 -4.69 -32.15
C GLY A 321 -6.58 -5.55 -30.87
N LYS A 322 -5.38 -5.93 -30.41
CA LYS A 322 -5.17 -6.68 -29.16
C LYS A 322 -4.20 -5.93 -28.24
N MET A 323 -4.17 -6.30 -26.96
CA MET A 323 -3.16 -5.73 -26.05
C MET A 323 -1.75 -6.12 -26.48
N ALA A 324 -0.85 -5.13 -26.49
CA ALA A 324 0.53 -5.32 -26.89
C ALA A 324 1.26 -6.28 -25.94
N SER A 325 2.06 -7.17 -26.51
CA SER A 325 2.98 -8.06 -25.80
C SER A 325 4.24 -7.32 -25.34
N GLU A 326 5.00 -7.94 -24.42
CA GLU A 326 6.21 -7.33 -23.84
C GLU A 326 7.27 -6.94 -24.90
N GLY A 327 7.39 -7.71 -25.98
CA GLY A 327 8.32 -7.43 -27.09
C GLY A 327 7.89 -6.31 -28.04
N GLU A 328 6.59 -6.00 -28.11
CA GLU A 328 6.05 -4.92 -28.95
C GLU A 328 6.18 -3.55 -28.25
N LEU A 329 6.35 -3.56 -26.93
CA LEU A 329 6.46 -2.37 -26.09
C LEU A 329 7.88 -1.79 -26.04
N SER A 330 8.91 -2.61 -26.32
CA SER A 330 10.33 -2.22 -26.22
C SER A 330 10.89 -1.41 -27.40
N GLY A 331 10.11 -1.19 -28.47
CA GLY A 331 10.60 -0.60 -29.73
C GLY A 331 10.24 0.87 -29.99
N GLN A 332 9.39 1.51 -29.20
CA GLN A 332 8.90 2.87 -29.45
C GLN A 332 9.03 3.77 -28.22
N THR A 333 9.88 4.79 -28.32
CA THR A 333 10.00 5.90 -27.36
C THR A 333 8.68 6.64 -27.32
N LEU A 334 8.00 6.58 -26.17
CA LEU A 334 6.69 7.19 -26.00
C LEU A 334 6.78 8.21 -24.89
N SER A 335 6.36 9.44 -25.21
CA SER A 335 6.34 10.52 -24.25
C SER A 335 5.07 10.41 -23.40
N LEU A 336 5.15 9.59 -22.36
CA LEU A 336 4.11 9.47 -21.35
C LEU A 336 4.40 10.40 -20.17
N PRO A 337 3.36 10.89 -19.47
CA PRO A 337 3.53 11.61 -18.21
C PRO A 337 4.38 10.80 -17.22
N SER A 338 5.29 11.48 -16.53
CA SER A 338 6.19 10.85 -15.53
C SER A 338 5.44 10.22 -14.34
N SER A 339 4.18 10.60 -14.13
CA SER A 339 3.29 9.98 -13.15
C SER A 339 2.86 8.56 -13.51
N LEU A 340 2.92 8.17 -14.79
CA LEU A 340 2.52 6.84 -15.23
C LEU A 340 3.70 5.87 -15.14
N MET A 341 3.61 4.94 -14.19
CA MET A 341 4.63 3.93 -13.97
C MET A 341 4.34 2.65 -14.75
N TRP A 342 5.38 2.05 -15.32
CA TRP A 342 5.29 0.74 -15.94
C TRP A 342 4.87 -0.34 -14.93
N ARG A 343 3.85 -1.13 -15.28
CA ARG A 343 3.33 -2.25 -14.49
C ARG A 343 3.27 -3.53 -15.34
N ASN A 344 3.97 -4.55 -14.85
CA ASN A 344 4.06 -5.87 -15.48
C ASN A 344 3.13 -6.85 -14.75
N TRP A 345 1.80 -6.71 -14.90
CA TRP A 345 0.84 -7.58 -14.21
C TRP A 345 0.58 -8.87 -14.99
N ASN A 346 0.19 -9.92 -14.27
CA ASN A 346 -0.10 -11.22 -14.90
C ASN A 346 -1.25 -11.15 -15.89
N ALA A 347 -2.26 -10.30 -15.62
CA ALA A 347 -3.42 -10.15 -16.49
C ALA A 347 -3.12 -9.35 -17.76
N PHE A 348 -2.30 -8.29 -17.66
CA PHE A 348 -1.90 -7.43 -18.78
C PHE A 348 -0.73 -6.50 -18.40
N LYS A 349 -0.13 -5.84 -19.40
CA LYS A 349 0.96 -4.88 -19.22
C LYS A 349 0.46 -3.47 -19.53
N TRP A 350 0.84 -2.49 -18.71
CA TRP A 350 0.31 -1.14 -18.84
C TRP A 350 1.15 -0.10 -18.09
N TYR A 351 0.89 1.17 -18.38
CA TYR A 351 1.45 2.30 -17.64
C TYR A 351 0.35 2.91 -16.78
N SER A 352 0.52 2.89 -15.46
CA SER A 352 -0.55 3.30 -14.52
C SER A 352 -0.03 4.16 -13.39
N CYS A 353 -0.92 5.01 -12.88
CA CYS A 353 -0.80 5.68 -11.60
C CYS A 353 -1.64 4.93 -10.55
N LEU A 354 -1.15 4.90 -9.30
CA LEU A 354 -1.93 4.49 -8.14
C LEU A 354 -2.73 5.71 -7.67
N TYR A 355 -4.06 5.63 -7.67
CA TYR A 355 -4.90 6.72 -7.17
C TYR A 355 -5.19 6.55 -5.67
N GLN A 356 -5.61 5.35 -5.25
CA GLN A 356 -5.93 5.05 -3.87
C GLN A 356 -5.52 3.62 -3.49
N ASP A 357 -4.91 3.43 -2.32
CA ASP A 357 -4.62 2.11 -1.76
C ASP A 357 -5.65 1.74 -0.66
N ASN A 358 -5.70 0.46 -0.30
CA ASN A 358 -6.60 -0.07 0.73
C ASN A 358 -8.07 0.36 0.53
N VAL A 359 -8.54 0.38 -0.73
CA VAL A 359 -9.89 0.83 -1.13
C VAL A 359 -10.97 0.09 -0.33
N ALA A 360 -10.77 -1.20 -0.05
CA ALA A 360 -11.73 -1.99 0.70
C ALA A 360 -11.92 -1.56 2.16
N SER A 361 -10.94 -0.88 2.76
CA SER A 361 -11.06 -0.25 4.08
C SER A 361 -11.28 1.26 4.01
N GLY A 362 -11.01 1.91 2.87
CA GLY A 362 -11.13 3.36 2.66
C GLY A 362 -12.27 3.75 1.71
N MET A 363 -13.46 3.19 1.91
CA MET A 363 -14.60 3.37 1.00
C MET A 363 -15.06 4.83 0.86
N GLU A 364 -14.75 5.71 1.81
CA GLU A 364 -15.05 7.15 1.77
C GLU A 364 -14.45 7.84 0.54
N GLY A 365 -13.27 7.39 0.08
CA GLY A 365 -12.63 7.90 -1.13
C GLY A 365 -13.40 7.61 -2.42
N LEU A 366 -14.42 6.74 -2.36
CA LEU A 366 -15.32 6.43 -3.48
C LEU A 366 -16.64 7.20 -3.42
N SER A 367 -16.82 8.10 -2.45
CA SER A 367 -18.04 8.91 -2.32
C SER A 367 -18.12 10.04 -3.36
N ASP A 368 -16.97 10.49 -3.87
CA ASP A 368 -16.86 11.52 -4.90
C ASP A 368 -15.87 11.09 -6.00
N ALA A 369 -16.34 11.01 -7.23
CA ALA A 369 -15.53 10.67 -8.40
C ALA A 369 -14.80 11.88 -9.02
N GLY A 370 -15.21 13.11 -8.68
CA GLY A 370 -14.72 14.34 -9.29
C GLY A 370 -13.19 14.48 -9.29
N PRO A 371 -12.51 14.31 -8.14
CA PRO A 371 -11.05 14.42 -8.08
C PRO A 371 -10.33 13.42 -8.99
N LEU A 372 -10.79 12.16 -9.05
CA LEU A 372 -10.23 11.16 -9.97
C LEU A 372 -10.47 11.55 -11.42
N VAL A 373 -11.69 11.97 -11.77
CA VAL A 373 -12.05 12.38 -13.14
C VAL A 373 -11.13 13.51 -13.60
N MET A 374 -10.92 14.53 -12.77
CA MET A 374 -10.03 15.65 -13.08
C MET A 374 -8.58 15.21 -13.30
N GLU A 375 -8.07 14.32 -12.43
CA GLU A 375 -6.71 13.79 -12.55
C GLU A 375 -6.53 12.95 -13.83
N VAL A 376 -7.49 12.07 -14.12
CA VAL A 376 -7.51 11.25 -15.32
C VAL A 376 -7.55 12.11 -16.58
N LEU A 377 -8.44 13.11 -16.65
CA LEU A 377 -8.55 14.00 -17.81
C LEU A 377 -7.25 14.77 -18.05
N ARG A 378 -6.59 15.24 -16.99
CA ARG A 378 -5.26 15.88 -17.11
C ARG A 378 -4.24 14.93 -17.72
N VAL A 379 -4.20 13.67 -17.27
CA VAL A 379 -3.29 12.66 -17.82
C VAL A 379 -3.62 12.34 -19.29
N VAL A 380 -4.90 12.20 -19.62
CA VAL A 380 -5.35 11.99 -21.01
C VAL A 380 -4.90 13.13 -21.91
N GLU A 381 -5.06 14.38 -21.48
CA GLU A 381 -4.65 15.55 -22.25
C GLU A 381 -3.12 15.61 -22.46
N LEU A 382 -2.35 15.30 -21.41
CA LEU A 382 -0.90 15.20 -21.53
C LEU A 382 -0.49 14.11 -22.53
N ILE A 383 -1.17 12.97 -22.56
CA ILE A 383 -0.90 11.89 -23.53
C ILE A 383 -1.20 12.38 -24.96
N ARG A 384 -2.34 13.05 -25.18
CA ARG A 384 -2.69 13.64 -26.48
C ARG A 384 -1.67 14.66 -26.96
N CYS A 385 -1.10 15.43 -26.03
CA CYS A 385 -0.06 16.43 -26.30
C CYS A 385 1.37 15.86 -26.40
N GLY A 386 1.56 14.54 -26.32
CA GLY A 386 2.88 13.92 -26.37
C GLY A 386 3.74 14.20 -25.13
N GLY A 387 3.14 14.22 -23.95
CA GLY A 387 3.79 14.26 -22.63
C GLY A 387 4.37 15.62 -22.21
N VAL A 388 4.13 16.69 -22.98
CA VAL A 388 4.61 18.05 -22.67
C VAL A 388 3.54 18.83 -21.91
N ASP A 389 3.87 19.33 -20.71
CA ASP A 389 2.99 20.20 -19.93
C ASP A 389 2.96 21.60 -20.60
N ARG A 390 1.84 21.97 -21.24
CA ARG A 390 1.66 23.32 -21.81
C ARG A 390 1.06 24.24 -20.73
N PRO A 391 1.78 25.28 -20.27
CA PRO A 391 1.21 26.22 -19.31
C PRO A 391 0.14 27.07 -20.01
N GLY A 392 -1.14 26.88 -19.67
CA GLY A 392 -2.22 27.79 -20.10
C GLY A 392 -3.62 27.23 -20.35
N LEU A 393 -3.87 25.92 -20.23
CA LEU A 393 -5.22 25.37 -20.44
C LEU A 393 -5.98 25.23 -19.12
N GLN A 394 -6.78 26.25 -18.79
CA GLN A 394 -7.83 26.15 -17.76
C GLN A 394 -8.91 25.18 -18.25
N LEU A 395 -9.08 24.06 -17.54
CA LEU A 395 -10.28 23.22 -17.61
C LEU A 395 -11.44 23.99 -16.97
N GLU A 396 -12.04 24.92 -17.71
CA GLU A 396 -13.37 25.44 -17.39
C GLU A 396 -14.41 24.80 -18.33
N SER A 397 -15.54 24.39 -17.75
CA SER A 397 -16.72 23.77 -18.36
C SER A 397 -16.70 22.26 -18.63
N ALA A 398 -16.86 21.46 -17.56
CA ALA A 398 -17.42 20.10 -17.67
C ALA A 398 -18.30 19.70 -16.48
N LEU A 399 -18.94 20.68 -15.82
CA LEU A 399 -19.97 20.44 -14.81
C LEU A 399 -21.11 21.42 -15.02
N SER A 400 -22.05 21.02 -15.88
CA SER A 400 -23.43 21.52 -15.91
C SER A 400 -24.35 20.34 -16.08
#